data_AF-A0A7X1GPP7-F1
#
_entry.id   AF-A0A7X1GPP7-F1
#
_cell.length_a   1.000
_cell.length_b   1.000
_cell.length_c   1.000
_cell.angle_alpha   90.00
_cell.angle_beta   90.00
_cell.angle_gamma   90.00
#
_symmetry.space_group_name_H-M   'P 1'
#
loop_
_entity.id
_entity.type
_entity.pdbx_description
1 polymer ?
#
loop_
_entity_poly.entity_id
_entity_poly.type
_entity_poly.pdbx_seq_one_letter_code
_entity_poly.pdbx_strand_id
1 'polypeptide(L)'
;MEIIIYRHAEPLVTGNEIIFGHDFPLWVLRYNESGIVKIAPKEKKETIVLTSNLKRSIETGKHIGREIIQSPVFREAEVPLIKFPSIQINAKYWLSLSRVLWLLGLQTKCESFRSAKQRATQIVEKLSSKLSNHQRVVLVGHGFMNGLGTKRPLGGLNRKQS
;
A
#
# COMPACT_ATOMS: atom_id res chain seq x y z
N MET A 1 10.43 -3.96 -20.93
CA MET A 1 9.41 -4.21 -19.89
C MET A 1 9.25 -2.95 -19.06
N GLU A 2 8.02 -2.48 -18.84
CA GLU A 2 7.75 -1.29 -18.03
C GLU A 2 6.80 -1.67 -16.87
N ILE A 3 7.25 -1.48 -15.63
CA ILE A 3 6.42 -1.64 -14.43
C ILE A 3 6.11 -0.25 -13.88
N ILE A 4 4.84 0.15 -13.91
CA ILE A 4 4.41 1.43 -13.35
C ILE A 4 3.73 1.18 -12.01
N ILE A 5 4.27 1.81 -10.97
CA ILE A 5 3.73 1.69 -9.62
C ILE A 5 2.90 2.94 -9.32
N TYR A 6 1.60 2.76 -9.13
CA TYR A 6 0.69 3.77 -8.62
C TYR A 6 0.46 3.55 -7.13
N ARG A 7 0.27 4.64 -6.40
CA ARG A 7 -0.32 4.58 -5.07
C ARG A 7 -1.84 4.54 -5.23
N HIS A 8 -2.54 3.80 -4.37
CA HIS A 8 -3.99 3.92 -4.26
C HIS A 8 -4.42 5.38 -4.03
N ALA A 9 -5.64 5.73 -4.46
CA ALA A 9 -6.23 7.04 -4.16
C ALA A 9 -6.46 7.26 -2.67
N GLU A 10 -6.74 8.52 -2.33
CA GLU A 10 -7.03 8.93 -0.97
C GLU A 10 -8.14 8.06 -0.35
N PRO A 11 -7.84 7.39 0.78
CA PRO A 11 -8.83 6.58 1.49
C PRO A 11 -9.89 7.46 2.15
N LEU A 12 -11.09 6.92 2.32
CA LEU A 12 -12.19 7.59 3.03
C LEU A 12 -11.84 7.91 4.50
N VAL A 13 -11.11 7.00 5.15
CA VAL A 13 -10.63 7.19 6.53
C VAL A 13 -9.29 7.89 6.45
N THR A 14 -9.19 9.06 7.09
CA THR A 14 -8.00 9.93 6.97
C THR A 14 -7.16 9.89 8.24
N GLY A 15 -5.86 10.16 8.10
CA GLY A 15 -4.95 10.28 9.25
C GLY A 15 -5.13 11.55 10.08
N ASN A 16 -6.04 12.45 9.69
CA ASN A 16 -6.31 13.71 10.38
C ASN A 16 -7.47 13.61 11.38
N GLU A 17 -8.07 12.42 11.54
CA GLU A 17 -8.99 12.16 12.65
C GLU A 17 -8.24 12.23 13.98
N ILE A 18 -8.74 13.03 14.94
CA ILE A 18 -8.25 13.04 16.32
C ILE A 18 -8.86 11.84 17.04
N ILE A 19 -8.00 10.95 17.55
CA ILE A 19 -8.42 9.73 18.23
C ILE A 19 -7.65 9.55 19.53
N PHE A 20 -8.27 8.88 20.50
CA PHE A 20 -7.53 8.39 21.66
C PHE A 20 -6.55 7.29 21.24
N GLY A 21 -5.40 7.23 21.90
CA GLY A 21 -4.41 6.19 21.64
C GLY A 21 -4.91 4.75 21.84
N HIS A 22 -5.85 4.53 22.77
CA HIS A 22 -6.47 3.21 22.95
C HIS A 22 -7.41 2.81 21.81
N ASP A 23 -7.93 3.77 21.05
CA ASP A 23 -8.81 3.54 19.90
C ASP A 23 -8.02 3.32 18.59
N PHE A 24 -6.70 3.50 18.63
CA PHE A 24 -5.83 3.31 17.47
C PHE A 24 -6.03 1.97 16.75
N PRO A 25 -6.13 0.81 17.43
CA PRO A 25 -6.38 -0.46 16.74
C PRO A 25 -7.70 -0.47 15.97
N LEU A 26 -8.76 0.11 16.53
CA LEU A 26 -10.06 0.21 15.85
C LEU A 26 -9.99 1.14 14.64
N TRP A 27 -9.27 2.26 14.77
CA TRP A 27 -9.02 3.16 13.65
C TRP A 27 -8.23 2.46 12.53
N VAL A 28 -7.23 1.63 12.83
CA VAL A 28 -6.47 0.86 11.83
C VAL A 28 -7.37 -0.13 11.09
N LEU A 29 -8.30 -0.81 11.77
CA LEU A 29 -9.26 -1.70 11.13
C LEU A 29 -10.15 -0.94 10.15
N ARG A 30 -10.77 0.16 10.59
CA ARG A 30 -11.56 1.07 9.73
C ARG A 30 -10.75 1.55 8.53
N TYR A 31 -9.50 1.95 8.75
CA TYR A 31 -8.60 2.41 7.70
C TYR A 31 -8.29 1.32 6.67
N ASN A 32 -8.10 0.08 7.10
CA ASN A 32 -7.84 -1.05 6.20
C ASN A 32 -9.07 -1.45 5.37
N GLU A 33 -10.26 -1.32 5.93
CA GLU A 33 -11.54 -1.58 5.26
C GLU A 33 -12.03 -0.41 4.41
N SER A 34 -11.41 0.76 4.54
CA SER A 34 -11.80 1.95 3.80
C SER A 34 -11.59 1.81 2.28
N GLY A 35 -12.60 2.27 1.54
CA GLY A 35 -12.51 2.53 0.10
C GLY A 35 -11.83 3.86 -0.19
N ILE A 36 -12.03 4.40 -1.39
CA ILE A 36 -11.51 5.70 -1.82
C ILE A 36 -12.59 6.78 -1.84
N VAL A 37 -12.20 8.05 -1.68
CA VAL A 37 -13.14 9.20 -1.72
C VAL A 37 -13.76 9.33 -3.11
N LYS A 38 -12.94 9.58 -4.14
CA LYS A 38 -13.34 9.61 -5.55
C LYS A 38 -12.08 9.67 -6.41
N ILE A 39 -12.09 9.02 -7.56
CA ILE A 39 -11.06 9.17 -8.60
C ILE A 39 -11.73 9.72 -9.87
N ALA A 40 -11.08 10.67 -10.54
CA ALA A 40 -11.49 11.07 -11.88
C ALA A 40 -11.28 9.90 -12.86
N PRO A 41 -12.26 9.58 -13.72
CA PRO A 41 -12.12 8.48 -14.68
C PRO A 41 -10.93 8.74 -15.61
N LYS A 42 -10.11 7.72 -15.84
CA LYS A 42 -8.99 7.80 -16.78
C LYS A 42 -9.50 7.49 -18.18
N GLU A 43 -9.29 8.41 -19.13
CA GLU A 43 -9.74 8.25 -20.54
C GLU A 43 -9.17 6.99 -21.20
N LYS A 44 -7.91 6.66 -20.91
CA LYS A 44 -7.25 5.43 -21.37
C LYS A 44 -6.96 4.52 -20.20
N LYS A 45 -7.71 3.41 -20.14
CA LYS A 45 -7.49 2.32 -19.18
C LYS A 45 -6.33 1.44 -19.63
N GLU A 46 -5.53 1.00 -18.67
CA GLU A 46 -4.46 0.03 -18.85
C GLU A 46 -5.07 -1.37 -19.01
N THR A 47 -4.44 -2.24 -19.79
CA THR A 47 -4.99 -3.58 -20.08
C THR A 47 -5.05 -4.45 -18.82
N ILE A 48 -3.93 -4.56 -18.11
CA ILE A 48 -3.78 -5.40 -16.92
C ILE A 48 -3.31 -4.54 -15.75
N VAL A 49 -4.05 -4.60 -14.65
CA VAL A 49 -3.72 -3.91 -13.41
C VAL A 49 -3.63 -4.90 -12.26
N LEU A 50 -2.50 -4.88 -11.58
CA LEU A 50 -2.26 -5.66 -10.38
C LEU A 50 -2.66 -4.82 -9.16
N THR A 51 -3.41 -5.42 -8.24
CA THR A 51 -3.83 -4.75 -7.01
C THR A 51 -3.56 -5.63 -5.80
N SER A 52 -3.43 -5.01 -4.63
CA SER A 52 -3.55 -5.74 -3.37
C SER A 52 -5.00 -6.18 -3.11
N ASN A 53 -5.21 -6.94 -2.04
CA ASN A 53 -6.54 -7.29 -1.54
C ASN A 53 -7.22 -6.18 -0.71
N LEU A 54 -6.59 -5.02 -0.52
CA LEU A 54 -7.20 -3.92 0.23
C LEU A 54 -8.17 -3.13 -0.65
N LYS A 55 -9.34 -2.79 -0.09
CA LYS A 55 -10.47 -2.19 -0.81
C LYS A 55 -10.06 -0.96 -1.62
N ARG A 56 -9.34 -0.01 -1.02
CA ARG A 56 -8.81 1.18 -1.70
C ARG A 56 -7.93 0.90 -2.93
N SER A 57 -7.14 -0.18 -2.91
CA SER A 57 -6.25 -0.58 -4.02
C SER A 57 -7.06 -1.23 -5.14
N ILE A 58 -8.04 -2.08 -4.80
CA ILE A 58 -8.98 -2.67 -5.77
C ILE A 58 -9.83 -1.59 -6.44
N GLU A 59 -10.41 -0.69 -5.66
CA GLU A 59 -11.25 0.40 -6.19
C GLU A 59 -10.46 1.31 -7.10
N THR A 60 -9.23 1.70 -6.72
CA THR A 60 -8.33 2.45 -7.61
C THR A 60 -8.03 1.67 -8.88
N GLY A 61 -7.74 0.36 -8.79
CA GLY A 61 -7.48 -0.51 -9.93
C GLY A 61 -8.64 -0.56 -10.93
N LYS A 62 -9.89 -0.63 -10.45
CA LYS A 62 -11.11 -0.61 -11.30
C LYS A 62 -11.27 0.65 -12.13
N HIS A 63 -10.77 1.77 -11.62
CA HIS A 63 -10.84 3.04 -12.35
C HIS A 63 -9.79 3.12 -13.46
N ILE A 64 -8.62 2.53 -13.26
CA ILE A 64 -7.49 2.67 -14.20
C ILE A 64 -7.29 1.48 -15.14
N GLY A 65 -7.87 0.31 -14.84
CA GLY A 65 -7.64 -0.94 -15.55
C GLY A 65 -8.89 -1.55 -16.20
N ARG A 66 -8.67 -2.37 -17.23
CA ARG A 66 -9.71 -3.23 -17.83
C ARG A 66 -9.81 -4.56 -17.08
N GLU A 67 -8.67 -5.21 -16.86
CA GLU A 67 -8.57 -6.46 -16.10
C GLU A 67 -7.83 -6.23 -14.78
N ILE A 68 -8.32 -6.82 -13.70
CA ILE A 68 -7.72 -6.72 -12.37
C ILE A 68 -7.31 -8.08 -11.87
N ILE A 69 -6.02 -8.19 -11.55
CA ILE A 69 -5.47 -9.38 -10.90
C ILE A 69 -5.12 -8.98 -9.47
N GLN A 70 -5.88 -9.53 -8.52
CA GLN A 70 -5.69 -9.26 -7.11
C GLN A 70 -4.70 -10.25 -6.52
N SER A 71 -3.78 -9.78 -5.68
CA SER A 71 -2.95 -10.68 -4.89
C SER A 71 -2.64 -10.07 -3.51
N PRO A 72 -2.83 -10.82 -2.41
CA PRO A 72 -2.40 -10.41 -1.07
C PRO A 72 -0.91 -10.09 -0.99
N VAL A 73 -0.11 -10.65 -1.91
CA VAL A 73 1.34 -10.40 -1.96
C VAL A 73 1.63 -8.89 -2.16
N PHE A 74 0.75 -8.13 -2.81
CA PHE A 74 0.91 -6.67 -3.02
C PHE A 74 0.37 -5.81 -1.86
N ARG A 75 -0.08 -6.40 -0.75
CA ARG A 75 -0.62 -5.67 0.40
C ARG A 75 0.43 -4.76 1.04
N GLU A 76 -0.03 -3.63 1.58
CA GLU A 76 0.78 -2.75 2.43
C GLU A 76 1.38 -3.54 3.60
N ALA A 77 2.52 -3.08 4.13
CA ALA A 77 3.03 -3.61 5.39
C ALA A 77 1.94 -3.47 6.48
N GLU A 78 1.64 -4.56 7.16
CA GLU A 78 0.61 -4.54 8.19
C GLU A 78 0.98 -3.52 9.28
N VAL A 79 -0.01 -2.74 9.70
CA VAL A 79 0.19 -1.76 10.76
C VAL A 79 0.13 -2.50 12.10
N PRO A 80 1.20 -2.43 12.91
CA PRO A 80 1.21 -3.04 14.23
C PRO A 80 0.12 -2.46 15.11
N LEU A 81 -0.75 -3.34 15.63
CA LEU A 81 -1.85 -2.96 16.52
C LEU A 81 -1.32 -2.78 17.95
N ILE A 82 -0.90 -1.56 18.27
CA ILE A 82 -0.37 -1.18 19.58
C ILE A 82 -1.45 -0.38 20.32
N LYS A 83 -1.68 -0.70 21.59
CA LYS A 83 -2.53 0.11 22.46
C LYS A 83 -1.69 1.25 23.03
N PHE A 84 -2.04 2.48 22.70
CA PHE A 84 -1.37 3.66 23.23
C PHE A 84 -2.14 4.24 24.44
N PRO A 85 -1.52 5.12 25.24
CA PRO A 85 -2.18 5.81 26.35
C PRO A 85 -3.40 6.63 25.89
N SER A 86 -4.27 6.99 26.83
CA SER A 86 -5.52 7.75 26.60
C SER A 86 -5.30 9.24 26.29
N ILE A 87 -4.32 9.55 25.44
CA ILE A 87 -4.07 10.89 24.92
C ILE A 87 -4.76 11.01 23.57
N GLN A 88 -5.36 12.17 23.29
CA GLN A 88 -5.94 12.48 21.99
C GLN A 88 -4.95 13.20 21.10
N ILE A 89 -4.62 12.60 19.96
CA ILE A 89 -3.85 13.25 18.88
C ILE A 89 -4.34 12.71 17.53
N ASN A 90 -3.87 13.32 16.44
CA ASN A 90 -4.19 12.84 15.10
C ASN A 90 -3.70 11.40 14.87
N ALA A 91 -4.54 10.58 14.24
CA ALA A 91 -4.27 9.18 13.94
C ALA A 91 -2.96 8.96 13.16
N LYS A 92 -2.55 9.92 12.30
CA LYS A 92 -1.27 9.87 11.59
C LYS A 92 -0.04 9.81 12.51
N TYR A 93 -0.12 10.40 13.70
CA TYR A 93 0.97 10.36 14.67
C TYR A 93 1.03 9.01 15.38
N TRP A 94 -0.12 8.46 15.77
CA TRP A 94 -0.20 7.08 16.29
C TRP A 94 0.29 6.06 15.25
N LEU A 95 -0.08 6.23 13.99
CA LEU A 95 0.40 5.40 12.89
C LEU A 95 1.92 5.49 12.72
N SER A 96 2.47 6.71 12.76
CA SER A 96 3.92 6.94 12.67
C SER A 96 4.65 6.32 13.84
N LEU A 97 4.15 6.50 15.06
CA LEU A 97 4.74 5.93 16.28
C LEU A 97 4.71 4.39 16.25
N SER A 98 3.59 3.80 15.83
CA SER A 98 3.47 2.35 15.68
C SER A 98 4.50 1.80 14.68
N ARG A 99 4.71 2.49 13.55
CA ARG A 99 5.74 2.11 12.58
C ARG A 99 7.15 2.22 13.15
N VAL A 100 7.46 3.27 13.91
CA VAL A 100 8.78 3.40 14.55
C VAL A 100 9.02 2.26 15.52
N LEU A 101 8.06 1.94 16.40
CA LEU A 101 8.18 0.83 17.33
C LEU A 101 8.40 -0.52 16.62
N TRP A 102 7.72 -0.73 15.49
CA TRP A 102 7.93 -1.92 14.68
C TRP A 102 9.29 -1.97 13.98
N LEU A 103 9.80 -0.83 13.51
CA LEU A 103 11.17 -0.74 12.98
C LEU A 103 12.22 -1.03 14.06
N LEU A 104 11.94 -0.68 15.32
CA LEU A 104 12.77 -1.01 16.48
C LEU A 104 12.66 -2.48 16.91
N GLY A 105 11.87 -3.29 16.20
CA GLY A 105 11.77 -4.73 16.45
C GLY A 105 10.71 -5.13 17.47
N LEU A 106 9.76 -4.24 17.79
CA LEU A 106 8.61 -4.62 18.62
C LEU A 106 7.88 -5.80 17.96
N GLN A 107 7.92 -6.95 18.64
CA GLN A 107 7.23 -8.14 18.19
C GLN A 107 5.73 -7.92 18.30
N THR A 108 5.07 -7.95 17.15
CA THR A 108 3.62 -7.92 17.05
C THR A 108 3.17 -9.12 16.22
N LYS A 109 1.86 -9.33 16.10
CA LYS A 109 1.31 -10.40 15.25
C LYS A 109 1.49 -10.13 13.74
N CYS A 110 2.06 -8.98 13.38
CA CYS A 110 2.28 -8.55 12.00
C CYS A 110 3.62 -9.03 11.47
N GLU A 111 3.76 -9.08 10.14
CA GLU A 111 5.03 -9.41 9.49
C GLU A 111 6.16 -8.49 9.96
N SER A 112 7.40 -8.99 10.03
CA SER A 112 8.55 -8.15 10.38
C SER A 112 8.93 -7.21 9.25
N PHE A 113 9.64 -6.12 9.55
CA PHE A 113 10.18 -5.23 8.51
C PHE A 113 11.06 -5.96 7.49
N ARG A 114 11.88 -6.91 7.96
CA ARG A 114 12.72 -7.74 7.10
C ARG A 114 11.88 -8.59 6.16
N SER A 115 10.80 -9.19 6.67
CA SER A 115 9.85 -9.99 5.89
C SER A 115 9.13 -9.12 4.84
N ALA A 116 8.63 -7.95 5.23
CA ALA A 116 7.96 -7.02 4.31
C ALA A 116 8.90 -6.57 3.17
N LYS A 117 10.16 -6.27 3.49
CA LYS A 117 11.18 -5.92 2.49
C LYS A 117 11.51 -7.08 1.56
N GLN A 118 11.69 -8.29 2.09
CA GLN A 118 11.94 -9.49 1.28
C GLN A 118 10.76 -9.77 0.34
N ARG A 119 9.53 -9.62 0.84
CA ARG A 119 8.31 -9.73 0.05
C ARG A 119 8.28 -8.71 -1.09
N ALA A 120 8.64 -7.45 -0.81
CA ALA A 120 8.76 -6.42 -1.85
C ALA A 120 9.76 -6.80 -2.96
N THR A 121 10.92 -7.35 -2.60
CA THR A 121 11.91 -7.83 -3.57
C THR A 121 11.40 -9.00 -4.40
N GLN A 122 10.80 -10.01 -3.76
CA GLN A 122 10.25 -11.18 -4.46
C GLN A 122 9.13 -10.83 -5.44
N ILE A 123 8.32 -9.81 -5.11
CA ILE A 123 7.30 -9.27 -6.03
C ILE A 123 7.93 -8.78 -7.32
N VAL A 124 8.95 -7.92 -7.19
CA VAL A 124 9.62 -7.31 -8.33
C VAL A 124 10.29 -8.39 -9.20
N GLU A 125 10.92 -9.39 -8.58
CA GLU A 125 11.53 -10.52 -9.29
C GLU A 125 10.50 -11.39 -10.03
N LYS A 126 9.39 -11.74 -9.37
CA LYS A 126 8.30 -12.51 -10.00
C LYS A 126 7.63 -11.77 -11.15
N LEU A 127 7.48 -10.45 -11.04
CA LEU A 127 6.96 -9.64 -12.14
C LEU A 127 7.96 -9.59 -13.29
N SER A 128 9.24 -9.42 -12.98
CA SER A 128 10.30 -9.38 -13.99
C SER A 128 10.46 -10.69 -14.74
N SER A 129 10.22 -11.84 -14.11
CA SER A 129 10.32 -13.15 -14.77
C SER A 129 9.10 -13.52 -15.61
N LYS A 130 7.91 -12.96 -15.30
CA LYS A 130 6.66 -13.27 -16.00
C LYS A 130 6.38 -12.36 -17.19
N LEU A 131 6.99 -11.18 -17.22
CA LEU A 131 6.69 -10.18 -18.24
C LEU A 131 7.69 -10.22 -19.39
N SER A 132 7.16 -10.30 -20.60
CA SER A 132 7.97 -10.22 -21.82
C SER A 132 8.48 -8.78 -22.05
N ASN A 133 9.52 -8.62 -22.88
CA ASN A 133 10.21 -7.35 -23.09
C ASN A 133 9.35 -6.16 -23.56
N HIS A 134 8.10 -6.38 -23.96
CA HIS A 134 7.17 -5.34 -24.44
C HIS A 134 5.89 -5.19 -23.61
N GLN A 135 5.76 -5.89 -22.47
CA GLN A 135 4.57 -5.76 -21.63
C GLN A 135 4.71 -4.59 -20.66
N ARG A 136 3.63 -3.79 -20.61
CA ARG A 136 3.41 -2.74 -19.61
C ARG A 136 2.45 -3.27 -18.56
N VAL A 137 2.86 -3.23 -17.30
CA VAL A 137 1.99 -3.62 -16.18
C VAL A 137 1.91 -2.51 -15.16
N VAL A 138 0.70 -2.25 -14.71
CA VAL A 138 0.43 -1.26 -13.67
C VAL A 138 0.15 -1.97 -12.36
N LEU A 139 0.91 -1.61 -11.32
CA LEU A 139 0.71 -2.08 -9.96
C LEU A 139 0.13 -0.95 -9.10
N VAL A 140 -1.05 -1.15 -8.54
CA VAL A 140 -1.65 -0.24 -7.55
C VAL A 140 -1.25 -0.70 -6.15
N GLY A 141 -0.15 -0.15 -5.68
CA GLY A 141 0.44 -0.44 -4.37
C GLY A 141 0.09 0.60 -3.31
N HIS A 142 0.92 0.62 -2.28
CA HIS A 142 0.74 1.44 -1.07
C HIS A 142 2.03 2.19 -0.75
N GLY A 143 1.91 3.36 -0.12
CA GLY A 143 3.01 4.29 0.03
C GLY A 143 4.26 3.70 0.70
N PHE A 144 4.09 2.86 1.72
CA PHE A 144 5.21 2.31 2.48
C PHE A 144 5.89 1.16 1.72
N MET A 145 5.14 0.17 1.24
CA MET A 145 5.65 -0.91 0.40
C MET A 145 6.30 -0.43 -0.91
N ASN A 146 5.75 0.62 -1.54
CA ASN A 146 6.34 1.23 -2.72
C ASN A 146 7.74 1.82 -2.43
N GLY A 147 7.99 2.25 -1.19
CA GLY A 147 9.32 2.72 -0.75
C GLY A 147 10.30 1.59 -0.41
N LEU A 148 9.81 0.42 0.01
CA LEU A 148 10.67 -0.74 0.34
C LEU A 148 11.28 -1.41 -0.88
N GLY A 149 10.56 -1.40 -2.02
CA GLY A 149 11.03 -1.99 -3.27
C GLY A 149 12.15 -1.21 -3.99
N THR A 150 12.42 0.05 -3.62
CA THR A 150 13.26 0.96 -4.41
C THR A 150 14.75 0.95 -4.05
N LYS A 151 15.38 -0.22 -3.91
CA LYS A 151 16.87 -0.33 -3.83
C LYS A 151 17.56 -0.78 -5.13
N ARG A 152 16.82 -1.13 -6.18
CA ARG A 152 17.37 -1.26 -7.55
C ARG A 152 16.70 -0.25 -8.47
N PRO A 153 17.44 0.64 -9.14
CA PRO A 153 16.90 1.41 -10.25
C PRO A 153 16.65 0.43 -11.40
N LEU A 154 15.45 -0.12 -11.46
CA LEU A 154 14.94 -0.70 -12.70
C LEU A 154 14.62 0.48 -13.61
N GLY A 155 15.39 0.66 -14.68
CA GLY A 155 15.20 1.73 -15.65
C GLY A 155 13.75 1.75 -16.11
N GLY A 156 13.03 2.83 -15.78
CA GLY A 156 11.65 3.05 -16.23
C GLY A 156 10.59 3.32 -15.16
N LEU A 157 10.92 3.44 -13.87
CA LEU A 157 9.93 3.79 -12.84
C LEU A 157 9.57 5.29 -12.88
N ASN A 158 8.60 5.66 -13.71
CA ASN A 158 7.92 6.95 -13.59
C ASN A 158 6.91 6.90 -12.43
N ARG A 159 7.29 7.46 -11.27
CA ARG A 159 6.36 7.73 -10.17
C ARG A 159 5.41 8.85 -10.60
N LYS A 160 4.24 8.50 -11.14
CA LYS A 160 3.14 9.47 -11.24
C LYS A 160 2.43 9.52 -9.89
N GLN A 161 2.59 10.65 -9.19
CA GLN A 161 1.70 11.00 -8.09
C GLN A 161 0.35 11.39 -8.72
N SER A 162 -0.73 10.81 -8.21
CA SER A 162 -2.11 11.23 -8.53
C SER A 162 -2.39 12.58 -7.89
#